data_AF-A0A2I0SMY1-F1
#
_entry.id   AF-A0A2I0SMY1-F1
#
_cell.length_a   1.000
_cell.length_b   1.000
_cell.length_c   1.000
_cell.angle_alpha   90.00
_cell.angle_beta   90.00
_cell.angle_gamma   90.00
#
_symmetry.space_group_name_H-M   'P 1'
#
loop_
_entity.id
_entity.type
_entity.pdbx_description
1 polymer ?
#
loop_
_entity_poly.entity_id
_entity_poly.type
_entity_poly.pdbx_seq_one_letter_code
_entity_poly.pdbx_strand_id
1 'polypeptide(L)'
;MAHVAAVRAIIPLIYKAARSHLADADLLIREAAVYAAAMTFAVPESAAHVPELVPLVRGTLGVSEYRGYQYMAKRCLVTWGVEPGPLPDPLISGPEPRDRPWEGGCSDDPPF
;
A
#
# COMPACT_ATOMS: atom_id res chain seq x y z
N MET A 1 0.50 -17.56 -17.55
CA MET A 1 0.40 -16.24 -18.20
C MET A 1 -1.04 -15.67 -18.18
N ALA A 2 -2.09 -16.44 -18.48
CA ALA A 2 -3.48 -15.96 -18.49
C ALA A 2 -3.99 -15.36 -17.15
N HIS A 3 -3.60 -15.93 -16.01
CA HIS A 3 -4.04 -15.45 -14.69
C HIS A 3 -3.53 -14.04 -14.35
N VAL A 4 -2.29 -13.70 -14.73
CA VAL A 4 -1.72 -12.35 -14.49
C VAL A 4 -2.43 -11.30 -15.35
N ALA A 5 -2.75 -11.64 -16.60
CA ALA A 5 -3.51 -10.77 -17.48
C ALA A 5 -4.94 -10.52 -16.96
N ALA A 6 -5.60 -11.56 -16.43
CA ALA A 6 -6.92 -11.43 -15.82
C ALA A 6 -6.90 -10.51 -14.60
N VAL A 7 -5.90 -10.64 -13.70
CA VAL A 7 -5.75 -9.74 -12.55
C VAL A 7 -5.50 -8.30 -13.00
N ARG A 8 -4.63 -8.09 -14.01
CA ARG A 8 -4.38 -6.74 -14.57
C ARG A 8 -5.64 -6.12 -15.17
N ALA A 9 -6.52 -6.91 -15.77
CA ALA A 9 -7.79 -6.41 -16.33
C ALA A 9 -8.77 -5.90 -15.25
N ILE A 10 -8.62 -6.33 -13.99
CA ILE A 10 -9.46 -5.88 -12.87
C ILE A 10 -8.98 -4.52 -12.33
N ILE A 11 -7.69 -4.20 -12.46
CA ILE A 11 -7.07 -2.99 -11.91
C ILE A 11 -7.84 -1.70 -12.29
N PRO A 12 -8.20 -1.46 -13.57
CA PRO A 12 -8.98 -0.26 -13.93
C PRO A 12 -10.38 -0.23 -13.30
N LEU A 13 -10.99 -1.39 -13.06
CA LEU A 13 -12.31 -1.48 -12.44
C LEU A 13 -12.27 -1.09 -10.96
N ILE A 14 -11.24 -1.54 -10.24
CA ILE A 14 -11.02 -1.16 -8.83
C ILE A 14 -10.79 0.35 -8.74
N TYR A 15 -9.94 0.91 -9.58
CA TYR A 15 -9.70 2.36 -9.59
C TYR A 15 -10.98 3.14 -9.88
N LYS A 16 -11.75 2.71 -10.88
CA LYS A 16 -13.03 3.35 -11.23
C LYS A 16 -14.01 3.33 -10.06
N ALA A 17 -14.11 2.23 -9.34
CA ALA A 17 -14.97 2.11 -8.16
C ALA A 17 -14.47 2.98 -7.00
N ALA A 18 -13.16 3.02 -6.75
CA ALA A 18 -12.58 3.84 -5.68
C ALA A 18 -12.69 5.35 -5.95
N ARG A 19 -12.67 5.76 -7.24
CA ARG A 19 -12.61 7.17 -7.63
C ARG A 19 -13.74 8.02 -7.07
N SER A 20 -14.97 7.49 -6.97
CA SER A 20 -16.12 8.23 -6.41
C SER A 20 -16.00 8.51 -4.91
N HIS A 21 -15.07 7.85 -4.22
CA HIS A 21 -14.92 7.90 -2.76
C HIS A 21 -13.61 8.55 -2.30
N LEU A 22 -12.77 9.06 -3.21
CA LEU A 22 -11.49 9.70 -2.85
C LEU A 22 -11.64 10.97 -2.02
N ALA A 23 -12.82 11.59 -2.04
CA ALA A 23 -13.18 12.76 -1.26
C ALA A 23 -14.43 12.52 -0.41
N ASP A 24 -14.70 11.25 -0.04
CA ASP A 24 -15.83 10.90 0.82
C ASP A 24 -15.74 11.67 2.15
N ALA A 25 -16.88 12.02 2.73
CA ALA A 25 -16.90 12.74 4.01
C ALA A 25 -16.44 11.83 5.16
N ASP A 26 -16.79 10.55 5.09
CA ASP A 26 -16.35 9.55 6.06
C ASP A 26 -14.86 9.25 5.86
N LEU A 27 -14.08 9.41 6.94
CA LEU A 27 -12.63 9.21 6.92
C LEU A 27 -12.25 7.77 6.55
N LEU A 28 -12.95 6.77 7.10
CA LEU A 28 -12.61 5.36 6.88
C LEU A 28 -12.89 4.96 5.43
N ILE A 29 -13.99 5.47 4.86
CA ILE A 29 -14.31 5.26 3.45
C ILE A 29 -13.25 5.93 2.56
N ARG A 30 -12.88 7.17 2.88
CA ARG A 30 -11.87 7.92 2.13
C ARG A 30 -10.50 7.24 2.19
N GLU A 31 -10.06 6.78 3.35
CA GLU A 31 -8.80 6.04 3.50
C GLU A 31 -8.81 4.74 2.69
N ALA A 32 -9.87 3.94 2.78
CA ALA A 32 -10.00 2.71 2.01
C ALA A 32 -9.98 2.97 0.50
N ALA A 33 -10.66 4.02 0.05
CA ALA A 33 -10.69 4.42 -1.35
C ALA A 33 -9.31 4.88 -1.86
N VAL A 34 -8.61 5.73 -1.10
CA VAL A 34 -7.25 6.19 -1.45
C VAL A 34 -6.27 5.01 -1.46
N TYR A 35 -6.39 4.09 -0.50
CA TYR A 35 -5.57 2.87 -0.48
C TYR A 35 -5.82 1.99 -1.70
N ALA A 36 -7.08 1.69 -2.01
CA ALA A 36 -7.45 0.90 -3.17
C ALA A 36 -6.96 1.53 -4.47
N ALA A 37 -7.16 2.84 -4.62
CA ALA A 37 -6.63 3.57 -5.77
C ALA A 37 -5.10 3.48 -5.83
N ALA A 38 -4.37 3.78 -4.76
CA ALA A 38 -2.91 3.72 -4.75
C ALA A 38 -2.37 2.33 -5.15
N MET A 39 -2.97 1.26 -4.64
CA MET A 39 -2.56 -0.12 -4.95
C MET A 39 -2.80 -0.51 -6.42
N THR A 40 -3.70 0.17 -7.13
CA THR A 40 -3.93 -0.09 -8.56
C THR A 40 -2.82 0.44 -9.47
N PHE A 41 -1.95 1.34 -9.00
CA PHE A 41 -0.91 1.98 -9.81
C PHE A 41 0.48 1.32 -9.73
N ALA A 42 0.51 0.00 -9.47
CA ALA A 42 1.73 -0.80 -9.62
C ALA A 42 2.02 -1.20 -11.08
N VAL A 43 1.17 -0.79 -12.04
CA VAL A 43 1.29 -1.07 -13.46
C VAL A 43 1.69 0.19 -14.26
N PRO A 44 2.70 0.11 -15.15
CA PRO A 44 3.22 1.28 -15.88
C PRO A 44 2.16 2.04 -16.68
N GLU A 45 1.19 1.33 -17.24
CA GLU A 45 0.13 1.87 -18.09
C GLU A 45 -0.79 2.85 -17.36
N SER A 46 -0.78 2.80 -16.02
CA SER A 46 -1.63 3.63 -15.17
C SER A 46 -0.88 4.84 -14.59
N ALA A 47 0.43 4.96 -14.84
CA ALA A 47 1.28 6.00 -14.25
C ALA A 47 0.81 7.45 -14.50
N ALA A 48 0.02 7.69 -15.55
CA ALA A 48 -0.54 9.01 -15.85
C ALA A 48 -1.38 9.63 -14.71
N HIS A 49 -1.98 8.81 -13.85
CA HIS A 49 -2.81 9.28 -12.73
C HIS A 49 -2.03 9.45 -11.41
N VAL A 50 -0.76 9.05 -11.37
CA VAL A 50 0.09 9.16 -10.16
C VAL A 50 0.15 10.59 -9.62
N PRO A 51 0.35 11.65 -10.43
CA PRO A 51 0.40 13.02 -9.91
C PRO A 51 -0.85 13.46 -9.14
N GLU A 52 -2.03 12.98 -9.53
CA GLU A 52 -3.30 13.27 -8.85
C GLU A 52 -3.41 12.53 -7.50
N LEU A 53 -2.85 11.33 -7.39
CA LEU A 53 -2.92 10.51 -6.18
C LEU A 53 -1.85 10.83 -5.14
N VAL A 54 -0.69 11.31 -5.54
CA VAL A 54 0.40 11.68 -4.61
C VAL A 54 -0.09 12.58 -3.44
N PRO A 55 -0.79 13.70 -3.67
CA PRO A 55 -1.27 14.53 -2.57
C PRO A 55 -2.32 13.81 -1.71
N LEU A 56 -3.19 12.98 -2.31
CA LEU A 56 -4.20 12.21 -1.58
C LEU A 56 -3.58 11.15 -0.67
N VAL A 57 -2.58 10.43 -1.17
CA VAL A 57 -1.82 9.43 -0.41
C VAL A 57 -1.11 10.10 0.77
N ARG A 58 -0.43 11.23 0.54
CA ARG A 58 0.24 11.98 1.63
C ARG A 58 -0.76 12.51 2.65
N GLY A 59 -1.81 13.18 2.19
CA GLY A 59 -2.78 13.88 3.04
C GLY A 59 -3.83 12.98 3.70
N THR A 60 -3.96 11.73 3.25
CA THR A 60 -4.93 10.77 3.82
C THR A 60 -4.20 9.62 4.50
N LEU A 61 -3.46 8.81 3.73
CA LEU A 61 -2.80 7.61 4.28
C LEU A 61 -1.56 7.96 5.11
N GLY A 62 -0.82 9.00 4.70
CA GLY A 62 0.39 9.44 5.41
C GLY A 62 0.13 9.98 6.81
N VAL A 63 -1.07 10.48 7.08
CA VAL A 63 -1.48 11.04 8.38
C VAL A 63 -2.51 10.17 9.12
N SER A 64 -2.93 9.06 8.52
CA SER A 64 -3.87 8.10 9.10
C SER A 64 -3.38 7.62 10.47
N GLU A 65 -4.30 7.42 11.42
CA GLU A 65 -4.00 6.81 12.72
C GLU A 65 -3.60 5.33 12.58
N TYR A 66 -4.09 4.67 11.53
CA TYR A 66 -3.69 3.30 11.21
C TYR A 66 -2.30 3.27 10.59
N ARG A 67 -1.32 2.74 11.34
CA ARG A 67 0.09 2.61 10.90
C ARG A 67 0.27 1.82 9.60
N GLY A 68 -0.60 0.86 9.33
CA GLY A 68 -0.56 0.10 8.08
C GLY A 68 -0.74 0.99 6.85
N TYR A 69 -1.59 2.02 6.94
CA TYR A 69 -1.77 2.99 5.87
C TYR A 69 -0.60 3.95 5.72
N GLN A 70 0.02 4.39 6.82
CA GLN A 70 1.24 5.20 6.76
C GLN A 70 2.37 4.45 6.05
N TYR A 71 2.52 3.16 6.36
CA TYR A 71 3.48 2.28 5.68
C TYR A 71 3.17 2.13 4.19
N MET A 72 1.89 1.89 3.84
CA MET A 72 1.47 1.78 2.44
C MET A 72 1.67 3.09 1.67
N ALA A 73 1.45 4.24 2.31
CA ALA A 73 1.73 5.55 1.72
C ALA A 73 3.21 5.67 1.33
N LYS A 74 4.13 5.34 2.25
CA LYS A 74 5.58 5.34 1.99
C LYS A 74 5.92 4.42 0.82
N ARG A 75 5.37 3.20 0.82
CA ARG A 75 5.62 2.20 -0.21
C ARG A 75 5.16 2.67 -1.59
N CYS A 76 3.95 3.22 -1.70
CA CYS A 76 3.42 3.71 -2.96
C CYS A 76 4.26 4.87 -3.51
N LEU A 77 4.61 5.85 -2.66
CA LEU A 77 5.41 7.00 -3.08
C LEU A 77 6.79 6.57 -3.60
N VAL A 78 7.46 5.65 -2.90
CA VAL A 78 8.75 5.09 -3.35
C VAL A 78 8.61 4.34 -4.67
N THR A 79 7.58 3.51 -4.82
CA THR A 79 7.31 2.78 -6.08
C THR A 79 7.07 3.74 -7.25
N TRP A 80 6.51 4.92 -7.00
CA TRP A 80 6.29 5.96 -8.00
C TRP A 80 7.47 6.90 -8.22
N GLY A 81 8.60 6.69 -7.54
CA GLY A 81 9.78 7.57 -7.64
C GLY A 81 9.57 8.94 -7.01
N VAL A 82 8.61 9.06 -6.08
CA VAL A 82 8.30 10.30 -5.36
C VAL A 82 8.90 10.25 -3.97
N GLU A 83 9.54 11.34 -3.54
CA GLU A 83 10.11 11.46 -2.20
C GLU A 83 9.04 11.17 -1.13
N PRO A 84 9.21 10.13 -0.29
CA PRO A 84 8.18 9.75 0.68
C PRO A 84 8.01 10.79 1.81
N GLY A 85 9.03 11.62 2.08
CA GLY A 85 9.02 12.56 3.21
C GLY A 85 9.17 11.85 4.56
N PRO A 86 8.96 12.56 5.69
CA PRO A 86 9.11 12.01 7.05
C PRO A 86 7.91 11.13 7.41
N LEU A 87 7.72 10.04 6.66
CA LEU A 87 6.78 8.99 7.03
C LEU A 87 7.47 8.02 7.99
N PRO A 88 6.75 7.52 9.02
CA PRO A 88 7.35 6.68 10.05
C PRO A 88 8.06 5.49 9.43
N ASP A 89 9.29 5.25 9.88
CA ASP A 89 10.11 4.18 9.34
C ASP A 89 9.67 2.83 9.94
N PRO A 90 9.27 1.83 9.14
CA PRO A 90 8.72 0.58 9.67
C PRO A 90 9.73 -0.21 10.51
N LEU A 91 11.03 0.02 10.29
CA LEU A 91 12.10 -0.71 10.96
C LEU A 91 12.51 -0.11 12.31
N ILE A 92 11.98 1.06 12.70
CA ILE A 92 12.56 1.84 13.81
C ILE A 92 11.57 2.14 14.95
N SER A 93 10.26 1.87 14.82
CA SER A 93 9.28 2.46 15.76
C SER A 93 8.27 1.51 16.42
N GLY A 94 8.70 0.30 16.78
CA GLY A 94 8.04 -0.53 17.79
C GLY A 94 9.08 -1.23 18.66
N PRO A 95 8.79 -1.53 19.95
CA PRO A 95 9.65 -2.44 20.69
C PRO A 95 9.68 -3.76 19.94
N GLU A 96 10.88 -4.22 19.57
CA GLU A 96 11.11 -5.56 19.02
C GLU A 96 10.25 -6.56 19.82
N PRO A 97 9.29 -7.27 19.20
CA PRO A 97 8.80 -8.49 19.80
C PRO A 97 10.00 -9.44 19.78
N ARG A 98 10.75 -9.47 20.88
CA ARG A 98 11.44 -10.71 21.28
C ARG A 98 10.35 -11.76 21.21
N ASP A 99 10.56 -12.78 20.39
CA ASP A 99 9.61 -13.80 19.96
C ASP A 99 9.06 -13.54 18.54
N ARG A 100 9.94 -13.66 17.54
CA ARG A 100 9.56 -14.06 16.18
C ARG A 100 9.58 -15.59 16.14
N PRO A 101 8.43 -16.29 16.17
CA PRO A 101 8.40 -17.76 16.14
C PRO A 101 8.86 -18.35 14.80
N TRP A 102 9.03 -17.51 13.78
CA TRP A 102 9.38 -17.88 12.41
C TRP A 102 10.84 -17.56 12.04
N GLU A 103 11.67 -17.14 13.00
CA GLU A 103 13.15 -17.17 12.86
C GLU A 103 13.75 -18.55 13.16
N GLY A 104 12.91 -19.53 13.53
CA GLY A 104 13.28 -20.94 13.43
C GLY A 104 13.39 -21.32 11.96
N GLY A 105 14.60 -21.26 11.42
CA GLY A 105 14.92 -21.81 10.10
C GLY A 105 14.36 -23.23 9.96
N CYS A 106 13.98 -23.61 8.74
CA CYS A 106 13.67 -25.00 8.43
C CYS A 106 14.87 -25.85 8.88
N SER A 107 14.70 -26.62 9.95
CA SER A 107 15.66 -27.65 10.30
C SER A 107 15.61 -28.68 9.18
N ASP A 108 16.71 -28.78 8.43
CA ASP A 108 16.92 -29.80 7.40
C ASP A 108 17.20 -31.20 8.00
N ASP A 109 17.08 -31.38 9.32
CA ASP A 109 17.31 -32.69 9.93
C ASP A 109 16.05 -33.57 9.81
N PRO A 110 16.14 -34.71 9.10
CA PRO A 110 15.06 -35.69 9.09
C PRO A 110 14.97 -36.38 10.47
N PRO A 111 13.77 -36.78 10.92
CA PRO A 111 13.63 -37.46 12.20
C PRO A 111 14.27 -38.85 12.10
N PHE A 112 15.22 -39.13 13.01
CA PHE A 112 15.70 -40.49 13.30
C PHE A 112 14.88 -41.10 14.43
#